data_AF-Q1Q240-F1
#
_entry.id   AF-Q1Q240-F1
#
_cell.length_a   1.000
_cell.length_b   1.000
_cell.length_c   1.000
_cell.angle_alpha   90.00
_cell.angle_beta   90.00
_cell.angle_gamma   90.00
#
_symmetry.space_group_name_H-M   'P 1'
#
loop_
_entity.id
_entity.type
_entity.pdbx_description
1 polymer ?
#
loop_
_entity_poly.entity_id
_entity_poly.type
_entity_poly.pdbx_seq_one_letter_code
_entity_poly.pdbx_strand_id
1 'polypeptide(L)'
;MIKKKQNMVFKGGVNLFDAYKIRFCNIVEEISSDNPPEVFNFTLPSEQSVKHIIVTLCPTEPWALPNWVTLGHKTTVFFDKIKELQTTIFPEAKCSVVITNNETEHISAAKEYAAMNEWLEVFVIDAKYPYDDPVVLSKAILNKDINFGQDTLSQGILVFDAQTALAIHKSRILNKSVNSRFIALSGTGLKENEFIKVQLGTTLEKILKNRVKETAPYRVFINGPLRGMEVNDFAQKIGWTVNDIVVLAAQDKKEMFPMINTDRLHFTTNLLGELRACVYCNFCDDICPVNLEPALYHQAYNRGEKQKVRSYDIEKCIECGLCSFACPSKIELLRIIKECKSPDVQKA
;
A
#
# COMPACT_ATOMS: atom_id res chain seq x y z
N MET A 1 14.41 -35.69 -3.69
CA MET A 1 14.90 -34.49 -2.97
C MET A 1 13.79 -33.45 -2.96
N ILE A 2 13.01 -33.43 -1.89
CA ILE A 2 11.90 -32.51 -1.67
C ILE A 2 12.51 -31.12 -1.49
N LYS A 3 12.31 -30.20 -2.44
CA LYS A 3 12.63 -28.79 -2.26
C LYS A 3 11.90 -28.34 -0.99
N LYS A 4 12.65 -28.09 0.10
CA LYS A 4 12.13 -27.38 1.26
C LYS A 4 11.44 -26.13 0.72
N LYS A 5 10.10 -26.04 0.84
CA LYS A 5 9.39 -24.76 0.81
C LYS A 5 10.22 -23.85 1.70
N GLN A 6 10.84 -22.81 1.13
CA GLN A 6 11.44 -21.77 1.94
C GLN A 6 10.28 -21.23 2.78
N ASN A 7 10.26 -21.68 4.03
CA ASN A 7 9.30 -21.31 5.03
C ASN A 7 9.13 -19.80 4.96
N MET A 8 7.88 -19.33 5.01
CA MET A 8 7.51 -17.94 5.29
C MET A 8 8.49 -17.39 6.34
N VAL A 9 9.53 -16.68 5.90
CA VAL A 9 10.54 -16.15 6.81
C VAL A 9 9.90 -14.90 7.39
N PHE A 10 9.51 -15.01 8.65
CA PHE A 10 8.67 -14.03 9.32
C PHE A 10 9.37 -12.70 9.62
N LYS A 11 10.65 -12.47 9.28
CA LYS A 11 11.31 -11.22 9.71
C LYS A 11 11.10 -10.07 8.72
N GLY A 12 10.37 -9.04 9.15
CA GLY A 12 10.34 -7.73 8.50
C GLY A 12 9.46 -7.61 7.25
N GLY A 13 8.35 -8.35 7.18
CA GLY A 13 7.37 -8.26 6.10
C GLY A 13 7.02 -9.61 5.46
N VAL A 14 5.99 -9.63 4.61
CA VAL A 14 5.49 -10.85 3.97
C VAL A 14 5.31 -10.64 2.47
N ASN A 15 5.74 -11.62 1.67
CA ASN A 15 5.37 -11.68 0.26
C ASN A 15 3.92 -12.19 0.15
N LEU A 16 2.99 -11.26 -0.02
CA LEU A 16 1.56 -11.56 -0.11
C LEU A 16 1.11 -11.91 -1.54
N PHE A 17 1.93 -11.65 -2.56
CA PHE A 17 1.61 -11.93 -3.97
C PHE A 17 1.41 -13.41 -4.24
N ASP A 18 2.22 -14.25 -3.62
CA ASP A 18 2.11 -15.70 -3.80
C ASP A 18 1.00 -16.33 -2.96
N ALA A 19 0.61 -15.68 -1.86
CA ALA A 19 -0.38 -16.20 -0.92
C ALA A 19 -1.82 -16.06 -1.41
N TYR A 20 -2.14 -15.00 -2.17
CA TYR A 20 -3.52 -14.68 -2.55
C TYR A 20 -3.67 -14.32 -4.04
N LYS A 21 -3.56 -15.33 -4.90
CA LYS A 21 -3.67 -15.13 -6.35
C LYS A 21 -5.13 -14.89 -6.75
N ILE A 22 -5.40 -13.72 -7.33
CA ILE A 22 -6.64 -13.39 -8.01
C ILE A 22 -6.33 -13.06 -9.46
N ARG A 23 -7.21 -13.45 -10.39
CA ARG A 23 -7.09 -13.13 -11.81
C ARG A 23 -7.75 -11.80 -12.11
N PHE A 24 -7.03 -10.94 -12.84
CA PHE A 24 -7.54 -9.70 -13.41
C PHE A 24 -7.90 -9.89 -14.88
N CYS A 25 -9.02 -9.32 -15.29
CA CYS A 25 -9.39 -9.08 -16.67
C CYS A 25 -8.61 -7.85 -17.16
N ASN A 26 -8.01 -7.90 -18.35
CA ASN A 26 -7.22 -6.79 -18.92
C ASN A 26 -8.06 -5.58 -19.39
N ILE A 27 -9.23 -5.36 -18.81
CA ILE A 27 -10.18 -4.35 -19.28
C ILE A 27 -9.86 -3.04 -18.58
N VAL A 28 -9.35 -2.07 -19.34
CA VAL A 28 -9.26 -0.66 -18.94
C VAL A 28 -10.58 0.02 -19.30
N GLU A 29 -11.59 -0.17 -18.47
CA GLU A 29 -12.84 0.57 -18.60
C GLU A 29 -12.63 1.99 -18.08
N GLU A 30 -13.00 3.00 -18.88
CA GLU A 30 -12.98 4.40 -18.45
C GLU A 30 -14.31 4.76 -17.77
N ILE A 31 -14.24 5.20 -16.51
CA ILE A 31 -15.40 5.62 -15.73
C ILE A 31 -15.37 7.14 -15.56
N SER A 32 -16.37 7.81 -16.11
CA SER A 32 -16.52 9.27 -16.04
C SER A 32 -17.30 9.70 -14.79
N SER A 33 -16.96 10.86 -14.25
CA SER A 33 -17.68 11.51 -13.15
C SER A 33 -18.99 12.12 -13.66
N ASP A 34 -20.03 12.16 -12.81
CA ASP A 34 -21.30 12.84 -13.13
C ASP A 34 -21.20 14.37 -12.97
N ASN A 35 -20.22 14.82 -12.19
CA ASN A 35 -19.90 16.24 -11.96
C ASN A 35 -18.60 16.62 -12.66
N PRO A 36 -18.30 17.92 -12.85
CA PRO A 36 -16.99 18.36 -13.32
C PRO A 36 -15.89 17.67 -12.52
N PRO A 37 -14.97 16.96 -13.20
CA PRO A 37 -14.02 16.12 -12.51
C PRO A 37 -13.04 17.00 -11.73
N GLU A 38 -12.68 16.53 -10.55
CA GLU A 38 -11.62 17.16 -9.78
C GLU A 38 -10.30 17.08 -10.57
N VAL A 39 -9.41 18.04 -10.32
CA VAL A 39 -8.12 18.11 -11.00
C VAL A 39 -7.02 17.82 -10.01
N PHE A 40 -6.12 16.92 -10.37
CA PHE A 40 -4.90 16.66 -9.63
C PHE A 40 -4.13 17.97 -9.44
N ASN A 41 -3.86 18.30 -8.18
CA ASN A 41 -3.04 19.44 -7.83
C ASN A 41 -1.88 18.96 -6.97
N PHE A 42 -0.67 19.30 -7.40
CA PHE A 42 0.55 19.04 -6.64
C PHE A 42 1.13 20.36 -6.16
N THR A 43 1.08 20.63 -4.86
CA THR A 43 1.73 21.81 -4.28
C THR A 43 3.22 21.56 -4.20
N LEU A 44 4.01 22.43 -4.85
CA LEU A 44 5.47 22.34 -4.77
C LEU A 44 5.92 22.61 -3.33
N PRO A 45 6.67 21.70 -2.70
CA PRO A 45 7.39 22.06 -1.48
C PRO A 45 8.41 23.14 -1.82
N SER A 46 8.80 23.97 -0.85
CA SER A 46 9.86 24.97 -1.06
C SER A 46 11.12 24.27 -1.59
N GLU A 47 11.65 24.69 -2.75
CA GLU A 47 12.71 23.98 -3.50
C GLU A 47 13.92 23.61 -2.62
N GLN A 48 14.28 24.48 -1.66
CA GLN A 48 15.38 24.28 -0.71
C GLN A 48 15.17 23.15 0.32
N SER A 49 13.98 22.52 0.33
CA SER A 49 13.66 21.45 1.28
C SER A 49 13.95 20.04 0.75
N VAL A 50 13.90 19.81 -0.57
CA VAL A 50 13.96 18.45 -1.14
C VAL A 50 15.38 18.08 -1.54
N LYS A 51 15.95 17.06 -0.88
CA LYS A 51 17.30 16.54 -1.13
C LYS A 51 17.28 15.20 -1.87
N HIS A 52 16.23 14.42 -1.70
CA HIS A 52 16.06 13.10 -2.29
C HIS A 52 14.65 12.94 -2.87
N ILE A 53 14.58 12.41 -4.09
CA ILE A 53 13.35 11.98 -4.74
C ILE A 53 13.39 10.47 -4.85
N ILE A 54 12.37 9.81 -4.32
CA ILE A 54 12.19 8.36 -4.43
C ILE A 54 10.92 8.08 -5.21
N VAL A 55 11.08 7.49 -6.40
CA VAL A 55 9.97 7.01 -7.22
C VAL A 55 9.76 5.53 -6.95
N THR A 56 8.62 5.18 -6.37
CA THR A 56 8.31 3.79 -6.02
C THR A 56 7.53 3.08 -7.12
N LEU A 57 8.09 1.98 -7.60
CA LEU A 57 7.45 0.97 -8.45
C LEU A 57 7.22 -0.31 -7.64
N CYS A 58 6.81 -0.17 -6.38
CA CYS A 58 6.67 -1.28 -5.44
C CYS A 58 5.22 -1.44 -5.01
N PRO A 59 4.29 -1.89 -5.87
CA PRO A 59 2.98 -2.30 -5.40
C PRO A 59 3.22 -3.48 -4.45
N THR A 60 2.88 -3.35 -3.16
CA THR A 60 3.07 -4.45 -2.19
C THR A 60 1.83 -4.79 -1.38
N GLU A 61 0.84 -3.90 -1.33
CA GLU A 61 -0.48 -4.18 -0.78
C GLU A 61 -1.17 -5.30 -1.61
N PRO A 62 -1.96 -6.20 -0.99
CA PRO A 62 -2.65 -7.26 -1.72
C PRO A 62 -3.47 -6.71 -2.89
N TRP A 63 -3.18 -7.24 -4.09
CA TRP A 63 -3.84 -6.87 -5.36
C TRP A 63 -3.65 -5.41 -5.78
N ALA A 64 -2.58 -4.78 -5.29
CA ALA A 64 -2.18 -3.45 -5.72
C ALA A 64 -2.01 -3.35 -7.24
N LEU A 65 -2.31 -2.17 -7.77
CA LEU A 65 -2.16 -1.85 -9.19
C LEU A 65 -0.74 -2.15 -9.71
N PRO A 66 -0.57 -3.09 -10.67
CA PRO A 66 0.73 -3.38 -11.26
C PRO A 66 1.28 -2.20 -12.06
N ASN A 67 2.61 -2.07 -12.09
CA ASN A 67 3.24 -0.93 -12.76
C ASN A 67 3.05 -0.99 -14.29
N TRP A 68 2.94 -2.17 -14.88
CA TRP A 68 2.75 -2.30 -16.33
C TRP A 68 1.44 -1.65 -16.82
N VAL A 69 0.39 -1.58 -15.97
CA VAL A 69 -0.86 -0.88 -16.30
C VAL A 69 -0.61 0.62 -16.44
N THR A 70 0.22 1.18 -15.56
CA THR A 70 0.57 2.60 -15.55
C THR A 70 1.57 2.96 -16.64
N LEU A 71 2.61 2.12 -16.81
CA LEU A 71 3.74 2.39 -17.68
C LEU A 71 3.52 1.92 -19.13
N GLY A 72 2.61 0.98 -19.35
CA GLY A 72 2.28 0.44 -20.68
C GLY A 72 3.48 -0.10 -21.43
N HIS A 73 4.37 -0.83 -20.74
CA HIS A 73 5.64 -1.36 -21.26
C HIS A 73 6.66 -0.29 -21.73
N LYS A 74 6.46 0.99 -21.37
CA LYS A 74 7.31 2.12 -21.78
C LYS A 74 8.16 2.65 -20.62
N THR A 75 8.89 1.76 -19.97
CA THR A 75 9.72 2.08 -18.80
C THR A 75 10.78 3.16 -19.09
N THR A 76 11.42 3.12 -20.26
CA THR A 76 12.43 4.12 -20.67
C THR A 76 11.82 5.52 -20.83
N VAL A 77 10.68 5.61 -21.52
CA VAL A 77 9.92 6.87 -21.69
C VAL A 77 9.45 7.42 -20.33
N PHE A 78 9.15 6.54 -19.37
CA PHE A 78 8.86 6.96 -18.02
C PHE A 78 10.07 7.62 -17.37
N PHE A 79 11.27 7.03 -17.44
CA PHE A 79 12.47 7.65 -16.88
C PHE A 79 12.86 8.96 -17.56
N ASP A 80 12.64 9.11 -18.87
CA ASP A 80 12.86 10.39 -19.54
C ASP A 80 11.98 11.52 -18.95
N LYS A 81 10.73 11.20 -18.60
CA LYS A 81 9.82 12.13 -17.92
C LYS A 81 10.26 12.42 -16.48
N ILE A 82 10.76 11.40 -15.77
CA ILE A 82 11.32 11.60 -14.43
C ILE A 82 12.54 12.50 -14.48
N LYS A 83 13.40 12.34 -15.49
CA LYS A 83 14.56 13.21 -15.73
C LYS A 83 14.14 14.65 -15.93
N GLU A 84 13.16 14.90 -16.79
CA GLU A 84 12.64 16.24 -17.06
C GLU A 84 12.00 16.86 -15.81
N LEU A 85 11.24 16.06 -15.05
CA LEU A 85 10.67 16.47 -13.77
C LEU A 85 11.77 16.84 -12.75
N GLN A 86 12.76 15.97 -12.55
CA GLN A 86 13.84 16.18 -11.60
C GLN A 86 14.65 17.42 -11.98
N THR A 87 15.08 17.54 -13.23
CA THR A 87 15.91 18.66 -13.69
C THR A 87 15.18 20.01 -13.67
N THR A 88 13.87 20.02 -13.91
CA THR A 88 13.10 21.28 -13.96
C THR A 88 12.61 21.72 -12.58
N ILE A 89 12.17 20.79 -11.72
CA ILE A 89 11.50 21.13 -10.45
C ILE A 89 12.46 20.98 -9.25
N PHE A 90 13.39 20.03 -9.32
CA PHE A 90 14.25 19.65 -8.19
C PHE A 90 15.71 19.40 -8.65
N PRO A 91 16.38 20.39 -9.26
CA PRO A 91 17.66 20.18 -9.94
C PRO A 91 18.78 19.67 -9.01
N GLU A 92 18.72 20.01 -7.71
CA GLU A 92 19.71 19.60 -6.71
C GLU A 92 19.38 18.26 -6.03
N ALA A 93 18.19 17.71 -6.24
CA ALA A 93 17.76 16.49 -5.57
C ALA A 93 18.32 15.25 -6.25
N LYS A 94 18.81 14.29 -5.46
CA LYS A 94 19.19 12.96 -5.95
C LYS A 94 17.94 12.14 -6.27
N CYS A 95 17.92 11.47 -7.41
CA CYS A 95 16.79 10.66 -7.83
C CYS A 95 17.08 9.17 -7.70
N SER A 96 16.18 8.47 -7.01
CA SER A 96 16.21 7.02 -6.85
C SER A 96 14.89 6.42 -7.32
N VAL A 97 14.95 5.31 -8.05
CA VAL A 97 13.78 4.49 -8.40
C VAL A 97 13.91 3.16 -7.67
N VAL A 98 12.82 2.72 -7.04
CA VAL A 98 12.77 1.45 -6.32
C VAL A 98 11.79 0.52 -7.00
N ILE A 99 12.22 -0.69 -7.33
CA ILE A 99 11.45 -1.68 -8.10
C ILE A 99 11.43 -3.00 -7.34
N THR A 100 10.27 -3.65 -7.26
CA THR A 100 10.15 -4.99 -6.69
C THR A 100 10.67 -6.06 -7.66
N ASN A 101 11.27 -7.11 -7.12
CA ASN A 101 11.89 -8.19 -7.88
C ASN A 101 10.92 -9.05 -8.73
N ASN A 102 9.61 -8.89 -8.55
CA ASN A 102 8.56 -9.54 -9.32
C ASN A 102 8.20 -8.78 -10.63
N GLU A 103 8.62 -7.53 -10.79
CA GLU A 103 8.35 -6.69 -11.97
C GLU A 103 9.47 -6.84 -13.01
N THR A 104 9.72 -8.09 -13.45
CA THR A 104 10.93 -8.47 -14.21
C THR A 104 11.16 -7.66 -15.47
N GLU A 105 10.09 -7.25 -16.15
CA GLU A 105 10.17 -6.43 -17.38
C GLU A 105 10.71 -5.02 -17.10
N HIS A 106 10.28 -4.40 -16.00
CA HIS A 106 10.71 -3.06 -15.65
C HIS A 106 12.15 -3.05 -15.10
N ILE A 107 12.58 -4.15 -14.48
CA ILE A 107 13.94 -4.28 -13.92
C ILE A 107 15.02 -4.22 -15.02
N SER A 108 14.86 -4.97 -16.12
CA SER A 108 15.85 -4.97 -17.20
C SER A 108 15.99 -3.58 -17.82
N ALA A 109 14.86 -2.99 -18.21
CA ALA A 109 14.83 -1.64 -18.79
C ALA A 109 15.39 -0.57 -17.84
N ALA A 110 15.12 -0.68 -16.54
CA ALA A 110 15.65 0.26 -15.54
C ALA A 110 17.15 0.14 -15.34
N LYS A 111 17.70 -1.09 -15.30
CA LYS A 111 19.13 -1.31 -15.18
C LYS A 111 19.89 -0.79 -16.39
N GLU A 112 19.38 -1.06 -17.59
CA GLU A 112 19.97 -0.55 -18.83
C GLU A 112 19.95 0.98 -18.88
N TYR A 113 18.82 1.60 -18.52
CA TYR A 113 18.69 3.05 -18.50
C TYR A 113 19.65 3.70 -17.49
N ALA A 114 19.72 3.16 -16.26
CA ALA A 114 20.58 3.68 -15.20
C ALA A 114 22.07 3.53 -15.53
N ALA A 115 22.48 2.44 -16.20
CA ALA A 115 23.87 2.25 -16.64
C ALA A 115 24.34 3.34 -17.62
N MET A 116 23.41 3.99 -18.34
CA MET A 116 23.70 5.08 -19.28
C MET A 116 23.50 6.48 -18.66
N ASN A 117 23.01 6.57 -17.42
CA ASN A 117 22.55 7.81 -16.81
C ASN A 117 22.94 7.89 -15.32
N GLU A 118 24.04 8.60 -15.03
CA GLU A 118 24.56 8.76 -13.66
C GLU A 118 23.62 9.52 -12.70
N TRP A 119 22.62 10.23 -13.21
CA TRP A 119 21.66 10.99 -12.39
C TRP A 119 20.63 10.09 -11.68
N LEU A 120 20.49 8.83 -12.10
CA LEU A 120 19.46 7.92 -11.63
C LEU A 120 20.05 6.70 -10.93
N GLU A 121 19.68 6.48 -9.67
CA GLU A 121 19.97 5.25 -8.95
C GLU A 121 18.76 4.30 -8.98
N VAL A 122 18.97 3.03 -9.34
CA VAL A 122 17.90 2.02 -9.36
C VAL A 122 18.17 0.97 -8.30
N PHE A 123 17.18 0.77 -7.42
CA PHE A 123 17.21 -0.22 -6.36
C PHE A 123 16.19 -1.34 -6.67
N VAL A 124 16.64 -2.58 -6.59
CA VAL A 124 15.76 -3.75 -6.70
C VAL A 124 15.59 -4.36 -5.31
N ILE A 125 14.35 -4.47 -4.86
CA ILE A 125 13.99 -4.98 -3.53
C ILE A 125 13.09 -6.20 -3.63
N ASP A 126 12.97 -6.95 -2.53
CA ASP A 126 12.00 -8.03 -2.45
C ASP A 126 10.56 -7.49 -2.54
N ALA A 127 9.66 -8.20 -3.23
CA ALA A 127 8.22 -7.94 -3.24
C ALA A 127 7.56 -8.30 -1.88
N LYS A 128 8.02 -7.65 -0.82
CA LYS A 128 7.53 -7.83 0.55
C LYS A 128 6.69 -6.62 0.95
N TYR A 129 5.53 -6.87 1.50
CA TYR A 129 4.75 -5.83 2.14
C TYR A 129 5.35 -5.47 3.51
N PRO A 130 5.44 -4.18 3.89
CA PRO A 130 4.95 -2.96 3.22
C PRO A 130 6.09 -2.10 2.64
N TYR A 131 6.86 -2.61 1.68
CA TYR A 131 7.96 -1.84 1.08
C TYR A 131 7.48 -0.70 0.15
N ASP A 132 6.17 -0.46 0.04
CA ASP A 132 5.60 0.74 -0.57
C ASP A 132 5.53 1.93 0.40
N ASP A 133 5.74 1.70 1.70
CA ASP A 133 5.64 2.74 2.73
C ASP A 133 6.85 3.70 2.71
N PRO A 134 6.63 5.04 2.72
CA PRO A 134 7.72 6.02 2.67
C PRO A 134 8.75 5.90 3.79
N VAL A 135 8.35 5.50 5.00
CA VAL A 135 9.26 5.33 6.14
C VAL A 135 10.15 4.11 5.91
N VAL A 136 9.56 2.99 5.47
CA VAL A 136 10.30 1.76 5.17
C VAL A 136 11.27 1.98 4.02
N LEU A 137 10.83 2.64 2.95
CA LEU A 137 11.69 2.99 1.80
C LEU A 137 12.84 3.90 2.19
N SER A 138 12.56 4.94 2.99
CA SER A 138 13.61 5.86 3.45
C SER A 138 14.70 5.14 4.26
N LYS A 139 14.30 4.17 5.10
CA LYS A 139 15.26 3.33 5.82
C LYS A 139 16.02 2.39 4.89
N ALA A 140 15.32 1.71 3.99
CA ALA A 140 15.92 0.72 3.09
C ALA A 140 16.91 1.34 2.10
N ILE A 141 16.61 2.52 1.56
CA ILE A 141 17.39 3.15 0.50
C ILE A 141 18.42 4.14 1.05
N LEU A 142 18.03 4.96 2.04
CA LEU A 142 18.87 6.06 2.55
C LEU A 142 19.47 5.77 3.92
N ASN A 143 19.16 4.61 4.54
CA ASN A 143 19.50 4.27 5.92
C ASN A 143 19.06 5.35 6.94
N LYS A 144 17.97 6.06 6.65
CA LYS A 144 17.39 7.09 7.54
C LYS A 144 16.23 6.50 8.33
N ASP A 145 16.33 6.55 9.65
CA ASP A 145 15.22 6.21 10.55
C ASP A 145 14.26 7.40 10.64
N ILE A 146 13.01 7.18 10.23
CA ILE A 146 11.92 8.16 10.30
C ILE A 146 10.84 7.56 11.19
N ASN A 147 10.32 8.33 12.15
CA ASN A 147 9.23 7.84 12.98
C ASN A 147 7.90 7.94 12.21
N PHE A 148 6.91 7.11 12.58
CA PHE A 148 5.59 7.23 12.00
C PHE A 148 4.96 8.58 12.36
N GLY A 149 4.20 9.14 11.42
CA GLY A 149 3.61 10.47 11.55
C GLY A 149 4.60 11.62 11.30
N GLN A 150 5.91 11.37 11.20
CA GLN A 150 6.85 12.36 10.68
C GLN A 150 6.76 12.40 9.16
N ASP A 151 6.58 13.60 8.64
CA ASP A 151 6.56 13.84 7.20
C ASP A 151 7.97 13.64 6.61
N THR A 152 8.12 12.77 5.62
CA THR A 152 9.40 12.51 4.95
C THR A 152 9.93 13.78 4.27
N LEU A 153 9.03 14.69 3.86
CA LEU A 153 9.41 15.99 3.30
C LEU A 153 10.18 16.86 4.30
N SER A 154 9.85 16.79 5.60
CA SER A 154 10.61 17.50 6.64
C SER A 154 12.06 17.04 6.74
N GLN A 155 12.35 15.82 6.28
CA GLN A 155 13.70 15.24 6.20
C GLN A 155 14.34 15.42 4.80
N GLY A 156 13.66 16.18 3.93
CA GLY A 156 14.03 16.43 2.54
C GLY A 156 13.89 15.23 1.62
N ILE A 157 12.96 14.32 1.92
CA ILE A 157 12.71 13.12 1.13
C ILE A 157 11.28 13.20 0.57
N LEU A 158 11.18 13.30 -0.74
CA LEU A 158 9.92 13.28 -1.46
C LEU A 158 9.73 11.89 -2.07
N VAL A 159 8.69 11.18 -1.64
CA VAL A 159 8.36 9.83 -2.14
C VAL A 159 7.04 9.90 -2.90
N PHE A 160 7.00 9.34 -4.11
CA PHE A 160 5.76 9.22 -4.88
C PHE A 160 5.75 7.99 -5.78
N ASP A 161 4.56 7.48 -6.06
CA ASP A 161 4.34 6.36 -7.00
C ASP A 161 4.45 6.80 -8.46
N ALA A 162 4.47 5.81 -9.37
CA ALA A 162 4.56 6.02 -10.82
C ALA A 162 3.49 6.95 -11.40
N GLN A 163 2.22 6.76 -11.01
CA GLN A 163 1.10 7.54 -11.54
C GLN A 163 1.20 9.00 -11.08
N THR A 164 1.58 9.21 -9.83
CA THR A 164 1.79 10.53 -9.24
C THR A 164 2.96 11.25 -9.91
N ALA A 165 4.08 10.56 -10.16
CA ALA A 165 5.19 11.13 -10.92
C ALA A 165 4.77 11.59 -12.33
N LEU A 166 4.04 10.74 -13.05
CA LEU A 166 3.51 11.05 -14.38
C LEU A 166 2.50 12.19 -14.36
N ALA A 167 1.71 12.31 -13.31
CA ALA A 167 0.73 13.38 -13.16
C ALA A 167 1.40 14.72 -12.86
N ILE A 168 2.44 14.74 -12.02
CA ILE A 168 3.26 15.94 -11.77
C ILE A 168 3.92 16.39 -13.06
N HIS A 169 4.52 15.46 -13.83
CA HIS A 169 5.10 15.78 -15.13
C HIS A 169 4.07 16.43 -16.07
N LYS A 170 2.89 15.82 -16.22
CA LYS A 170 1.84 16.37 -17.09
C LYS A 170 1.32 17.74 -16.62
N SER A 171 1.10 17.92 -15.32
CA SER A 171 0.48 19.14 -14.79
C SER A 171 1.47 20.31 -14.69
N ARG A 172 2.72 20.04 -14.31
CA ARG A 172 3.73 21.09 -14.06
C ARG A 172 4.66 21.35 -15.23
N ILE A 173 5.03 20.33 -15.98
CA ILE A 173 5.95 20.48 -17.12
C ILE A 173 5.15 20.76 -18.40
N LEU A 174 4.11 19.96 -18.66
CA LEU A 174 3.33 20.08 -19.89
C LEU A 174 2.13 21.05 -19.77
N ASN A 175 1.87 21.61 -18.58
CA ASN A 175 0.70 22.45 -18.29
C ASN A 175 -0.64 21.83 -18.72
N LYS A 176 -0.77 20.49 -18.60
CA LYS A 176 -1.98 19.74 -18.92
C LYS A 176 -2.72 19.32 -17.67
N SER A 177 -4.03 19.55 -17.64
CA SER A 177 -4.90 19.07 -16.56
C SER A 177 -4.89 17.54 -16.50
N VAL A 178 -4.81 17.00 -15.29
CA VAL A 178 -4.93 15.57 -15.00
C VAL A 178 -6.14 15.38 -14.09
N ASN A 179 -7.13 14.64 -14.58
CA ASN A 179 -8.42 14.49 -13.91
C ASN A 179 -8.86 13.02 -13.83
N SER A 180 -7.94 12.08 -14.10
CA SER A 180 -8.21 10.65 -14.03
C SER A 180 -6.98 9.87 -13.55
N ARG A 181 -7.23 8.73 -12.91
CA ARG A 181 -6.21 7.82 -12.38
C ARG A 181 -6.63 6.37 -12.61
N PHE A 182 -5.66 5.47 -12.74
CA PHE A 182 -5.92 4.03 -12.75
C PHE A 182 -6.12 3.52 -11.33
N ILE A 183 -7.10 2.64 -11.17
CA ILE A 183 -7.43 1.98 -9.91
C ILE A 183 -7.53 0.47 -10.15
N ALA A 184 -6.91 -0.33 -9.28
CA ALA A 184 -7.16 -1.77 -9.26
C ALA A 184 -8.47 -2.05 -8.50
N LEU A 185 -9.47 -2.55 -9.22
CA LEU A 185 -10.74 -2.99 -8.63
C LEU A 185 -10.68 -4.51 -8.48
N SER A 186 -10.52 -4.98 -7.24
CA SER A 186 -10.21 -6.38 -6.97
C SER A 186 -10.94 -6.95 -5.75
N GLY A 187 -10.87 -8.27 -5.59
CA GLY A 187 -11.34 -8.98 -4.40
C GLY A 187 -12.43 -10.02 -4.68
N THR A 188 -12.67 -10.86 -3.69
CA THR A 188 -13.56 -12.04 -3.80
C THR A 188 -15.03 -11.68 -3.97
N GLY A 189 -15.43 -10.48 -3.55
CA GLY A 189 -16.79 -9.96 -3.63
C GLY A 189 -17.18 -9.45 -5.01
N LEU A 190 -16.23 -9.27 -5.93
CA LEU A 190 -16.51 -8.81 -7.30
C LEU A 190 -16.90 -9.96 -8.22
N LYS A 191 -17.71 -9.67 -9.24
CA LYS A 191 -18.00 -10.57 -10.35
C LYS A 191 -16.74 -10.84 -11.16
N GLU A 192 -16.00 -9.78 -11.48
CA GLU A 192 -14.71 -9.79 -12.18
C GLU A 192 -13.76 -8.79 -11.52
N ASN A 193 -12.45 -9.08 -11.54
CA ASN A 193 -11.42 -8.13 -11.07
C ASN A 193 -10.80 -7.47 -12.29
N GLU A 194 -10.57 -6.18 -12.25
CA GLU A 194 -10.20 -5.40 -13.43
C GLU A 194 -9.43 -4.14 -13.05
N PHE A 195 -8.84 -3.49 -14.05
CA PHE A 195 -8.12 -2.23 -13.87
C PHE A 195 -8.92 -1.11 -14.51
N ILE A 196 -9.54 -0.25 -13.73
CA ILE A 196 -10.37 0.83 -14.24
C ILE A 196 -9.58 2.13 -14.31
N LYS A 197 -9.94 3.01 -15.25
CA LYS A 197 -9.45 4.39 -15.28
C LYS A 197 -10.59 5.33 -14.90
N VAL A 198 -10.49 5.94 -13.72
CA VAL A 198 -11.59 6.66 -13.09
C VAL A 198 -11.31 8.15 -13.10
N GLN A 199 -12.30 8.96 -13.48
CA GLN A 199 -12.24 10.41 -13.30
C GLN A 199 -12.37 10.78 -11.83
N LEU A 200 -11.54 11.71 -11.37
CA LEU A 200 -11.55 12.19 -9.99
C LEU A 200 -12.90 12.84 -9.68
N GLY A 201 -13.43 12.57 -8.48
CA GLY A 201 -14.77 13.01 -8.08
C GLY A 201 -15.89 11.99 -8.36
N THR A 202 -15.59 10.87 -9.03
CA THR A 202 -16.54 9.75 -9.23
C THR A 202 -16.85 9.09 -7.89
N THR A 203 -18.11 8.75 -7.64
CA THR A 203 -18.53 8.10 -6.39
C THR A 203 -18.18 6.61 -6.37
N LEU A 204 -17.92 6.08 -5.19
CA LEU A 204 -17.67 4.65 -5.00
C LEU A 204 -18.87 3.80 -5.44
N GLU A 205 -20.10 4.26 -5.16
CA GLU A 205 -21.34 3.62 -5.62
C GLU A 205 -21.37 3.43 -7.14
N LYS A 206 -21.00 4.47 -7.90
CA LYS A 206 -20.97 4.40 -9.37
C LYS A 206 -19.92 3.41 -9.87
N ILE A 207 -18.75 3.37 -9.23
CA ILE A 207 -17.68 2.43 -9.57
C ILE A 207 -18.14 0.98 -9.34
N LEU A 208 -18.81 0.72 -8.21
CA LEU A 208 -19.21 -0.62 -7.80
C LEU A 208 -20.51 -1.12 -8.47
N LYS A 209 -21.29 -0.21 -9.06
CA LYS A 209 -22.57 -0.52 -9.70
C LYS A 209 -22.43 -1.67 -10.69
N ASN A 210 -23.27 -2.70 -10.51
CA ASN A 210 -23.29 -3.94 -11.31
C ASN A 210 -22.04 -4.83 -11.26
N ARG A 211 -20.96 -4.45 -10.54
CA ARG A 211 -19.71 -5.21 -10.46
C ARG A 211 -19.61 -6.14 -9.26
N VAL A 212 -20.36 -5.84 -8.20
CA VAL A 212 -20.36 -6.66 -6.97
C VAL A 212 -21.27 -7.88 -7.13
N LYS A 213 -20.86 -9.02 -6.57
CA LYS A 213 -21.70 -10.23 -6.48
C LYS A 213 -22.84 -10.00 -5.48
N GLU A 214 -24.07 -10.24 -5.92
CA GLU A 214 -25.27 -10.10 -5.08
C GLU A 214 -25.49 -11.31 -4.15
N THR A 215 -24.68 -12.36 -4.28
CA THR A 215 -24.89 -13.64 -3.61
C THR A 215 -24.45 -13.68 -2.14
N ALA A 216 -23.76 -12.66 -1.65
CA ALA A 216 -23.28 -12.59 -0.26
C ALA A 216 -23.07 -11.14 0.19
N PRO A 217 -23.13 -10.86 1.51
CA PRO A 217 -22.66 -9.59 2.05
C PRO A 217 -21.18 -9.38 1.70
N TYR A 218 -20.76 -8.12 1.62
CA TYR A 218 -19.39 -7.76 1.28
C TYR A 218 -18.93 -6.55 2.09
N ARG A 219 -17.61 -6.40 2.18
CA ARG A 219 -16.92 -5.26 2.80
C ARG A 219 -16.04 -4.60 1.75
N VAL A 220 -15.96 -3.28 1.76
CA VAL A 220 -15.19 -2.51 0.78
C VAL A 220 -14.04 -1.80 1.49
N PHE A 221 -12.86 -1.88 0.90
CA PHE A 221 -11.65 -1.25 1.41
C PHE A 221 -11.04 -0.35 0.34
N ILE A 222 -10.68 0.88 0.72
CA ILE A 222 -9.92 1.82 -0.10
C ILE A 222 -8.44 1.71 0.28
N ASN A 223 -7.56 1.61 -0.72
CA ASN A 223 -6.11 1.41 -0.60
C ASN A 223 -5.72 0.09 0.09
N GLY A 224 -6.49 -0.96 -0.22
CA GLY A 224 -6.19 -2.33 0.17
C GLY A 224 -6.73 -2.77 1.53
N PRO A 225 -6.67 -4.08 1.83
CA PRO A 225 -7.30 -4.64 3.02
C PRO A 225 -6.42 -4.61 4.28
N LEU A 226 -5.11 -4.30 4.17
CA LEU A 226 -4.21 -4.22 5.33
C LEU A 226 -3.99 -2.78 5.78
N ARG A 227 -3.37 -1.93 4.95
CA ARG A 227 -3.12 -0.51 5.29
C ARG A 227 -4.35 0.36 5.08
N GLY A 228 -5.21 -0.05 4.15
CA GLY A 228 -6.33 0.74 3.69
C GLY A 228 -7.43 0.94 4.73
N MET A 229 -8.47 1.61 4.30
CA MET A 229 -9.61 1.98 5.14
C MET A 229 -10.84 1.21 4.70
N GLU A 230 -11.51 0.57 5.66
CA GLU A 230 -12.85 0.04 5.44
C GLU A 230 -13.86 1.17 5.27
N VAL A 231 -14.70 1.05 4.26
CA VAL A 231 -15.69 2.06 3.89
C VAL A 231 -17.09 1.48 4.00
N ASN A 232 -17.96 2.25 4.67
CA ASN A 232 -19.41 1.99 4.74
C ASN A 232 -20.23 3.01 3.96
N ASP A 233 -19.69 4.20 3.68
CA ASP A 233 -20.34 5.22 2.87
C ASP A 233 -19.87 5.15 1.41
N PHE A 234 -20.74 4.66 0.53
CA PHE A 234 -20.47 4.53 -0.90
C PHE A 234 -20.77 5.81 -1.71
N ALA A 235 -21.40 6.82 -1.10
CA ALA A 235 -21.61 8.11 -1.76
C ALA A 235 -20.33 8.96 -1.82
N GLN A 236 -19.30 8.57 -1.06
CA GLN A 236 -18.02 9.28 -1.06
C GLN A 236 -17.38 9.31 -2.45
N LYS A 237 -16.71 10.42 -2.74
CA LYS A 237 -16.00 10.64 -4.00
C LYS A 237 -14.57 10.13 -3.92
N ILE A 238 -14.11 9.54 -5.01
CA ILE A 238 -12.75 9.06 -5.15
C ILE A 238 -11.83 10.19 -5.60
N GLY A 239 -10.83 10.49 -4.77
CA GLY A 239 -9.77 11.47 -5.03
C GLY A 239 -8.48 10.83 -5.55
N TRP A 240 -7.44 11.65 -5.71
CA TRP A 240 -6.14 11.21 -6.25
C TRP A 240 -5.40 10.18 -5.39
N THR A 241 -5.67 10.17 -4.08
CA THR A 241 -5.00 9.31 -3.11
C THR A 241 -5.46 7.85 -3.14
N VAL A 242 -6.44 7.52 -3.98
CA VAL A 242 -6.98 6.17 -4.11
C VAL A 242 -6.29 5.42 -5.24
N ASN A 243 -5.61 4.33 -4.89
CA ASN A 243 -4.93 3.43 -5.83
C ASN A 243 -5.70 2.13 -6.06
N ASP A 244 -6.33 1.62 -4.99
CA ASP A 244 -6.90 0.28 -5.00
C ASP A 244 -8.27 0.31 -4.31
N ILE A 245 -9.24 -0.39 -4.88
CA ILE A 245 -10.55 -0.63 -4.27
C ILE A 245 -10.70 -2.15 -4.17
N VAL A 246 -10.77 -2.64 -2.94
CA VAL A 246 -10.81 -4.06 -2.65
C VAL A 246 -12.17 -4.42 -2.06
N VAL A 247 -12.93 -5.28 -2.74
CA VAL A 247 -14.24 -5.76 -2.30
C VAL A 247 -14.13 -7.21 -1.88
N LEU A 248 -14.24 -7.45 -0.57
CA LEU A 248 -14.16 -8.78 0.01
C LEU A 248 -15.54 -9.32 0.30
N ALA A 249 -15.82 -10.54 -0.13
CA ALA A 249 -17.00 -11.24 0.33
C ALA A 249 -16.91 -11.48 1.84
N ALA A 250 -17.93 -11.07 2.58
CA ALA A 250 -18.08 -11.40 3.98
C ALA A 250 -18.61 -12.84 4.07
N GLN A 251 -17.82 -13.74 4.64
CA GLN A 251 -18.15 -15.15 4.73
C GLN A 251 -18.19 -15.61 6.18
N ASP A 252 -19.32 -15.94 6.77
CA ASP A 252 -19.34 -16.44 8.17
C ASP A 252 -18.89 -17.91 8.33
N LYS A 253 -18.23 -18.48 7.31
CA LYS A 253 -17.78 -19.88 7.32
C LYS A 253 -16.41 -20.00 7.99
N LYS A 254 -16.37 -20.70 9.11
CA LYS A 254 -15.12 -21.12 9.77
C LYS A 254 -14.46 -22.23 8.93
N GLU A 255 -13.26 -22.00 8.39
CA GLU A 255 -12.46 -23.09 7.81
C GLU A 255 -11.61 -23.76 8.87
N MET A 256 -11.61 -25.10 8.86
CA MET A 256 -10.81 -25.91 9.75
C MET A 256 -9.39 -26.02 9.19
N PHE A 257 -8.39 -25.58 9.96
CA PHE A 257 -6.96 -25.55 9.59
C PHE A 257 -6.61 -24.74 8.32
N PRO A 258 -6.96 -23.44 8.26
CA PRO A 258 -6.71 -22.61 7.08
C PRO A 258 -5.22 -22.53 6.73
N MET A 259 -4.33 -22.52 7.73
CA MET A 259 -2.87 -22.49 7.52
C MET A 259 -2.30 -23.73 6.82
N ILE A 260 -3.01 -24.85 6.81
CA ILE A 260 -2.57 -26.11 6.16
C ILE A 260 -3.05 -26.17 4.70
N ASN A 261 -4.18 -25.54 4.39
CA ASN A 261 -4.80 -25.51 3.07
C ASN A 261 -4.58 -24.16 2.40
N THR A 262 -3.32 -23.82 2.10
CA THR A 262 -2.95 -22.53 1.48
C THR A 262 -3.69 -22.24 0.18
N ASP A 263 -4.07 -23.28 -0.58
CA ASP A 263 -4.79 -23.11 -1.85
C ASP A 263 -6.27 -22.73 -1.67
N ARG A 264 -6.80 -22.82 -0.44
CA ARG A 264 -8.17 -22.45 -0.07
C ARG A 264 -8.26 -21.15 0.75
N LEU A 265 -7.11 -20.62 1.16
CA LEU A 265 -6.99 -19.30 1.77
C LEU A 265 -7.29 -18.24 0.71
N HIS A 266 -8.57 -17.97 0.48
CA HIS A 266 -8.98 -16.71 -0.14
C HIS A 266 -8.88 -15.62 0.94
N PHE A 267 -8.41 -14.42 0.60
CA PHE A 267 -8.47 -13.32 1.53
C PHE A 267 -9.96 -12.94 1.67
N THR A 268 -10.59 -13.37 2.75
CA THR A 268 -11.96 -13.02 3.12
C THR A 268 -11.95 -12.53 4.56
N THR A 269 -13.05 -11.93 4.99
CA THR A 269 -13.05 -11.18 6.25
C THR A 269 -13.07 -12.05 7.51
N ASN A 270 -13.22 -13.38 7.38
CA ASN A 270 -13.69 -14.24 8.46
C ASN A 270 -13.05 -15.65 8.53
N LEU A 271 -12.14 -16.00 7.62
CA LEU A 271 -11.70 -17.39 7.42
C LEU A 271 -10.90 -18.03 8.57
N LEU A 272 -10.63 -17.30 9.66
CA LEU A 272 -9.73 -17.80 10.70
C LEU A 272 -10.47 -18.34 11.95
N GLY A 273 -11.80 -18.15 12.13
CA GLY A 273 -12.60 -18.53 13.34
C GLY A 273 -12.93 -17.39 14.35
N GLU A 274 -13.12 -17.69 15.64
CA GLU A 274 -13.43 -16.70 16.70
C GLU A 274 -12.20 -16.08 17.39
N LEU A 275 -12.39 -14.93 18.07
CA LEU A 275 -11.35 -14.26 18.87
C LEU A 275 -10.92 -15.16 20.03
N ARG A 276 -9.60 -15.28 20.25
CA ARG A 276 -9.01 -16.09 21.33
C ARG A 276 -8.06 -15.27 22.18
N ALA A 277 -7.70 -15.78 23.36
CA ALA A 277 -6.66 -15.18 24.18
C ALA A 277 -5.31 -15.17 23.46
N CYS A 278 -4.47 -14.17 23.76
CA CYS A 278 -3.08 -14.13 23.29
C CYS A 278 -2.29 -15.30 23.91
N VAL A 279 -1.53 -16.02 23.08
CA VAL A 279 -0.71 -17.16 23.50
C VAL A 279 0.80 -16.86 23.53
N TYR A 280 1.19 -15.59 23.37
CA TYR A 280 2.60 -15.16 23.36
C TYR A 280 3.50 -15.92 22.38
N CYS A 281 2.99 -16.11 21.16
CA CYS A 281 3.70 -16.80 20.09
C CYS A 281 4.77 -15.93 19.38
N ASN A 282 4.84 -14.63 19.67
CA ASN A 282 5.76 -13.64 19.07
C ASN A 282 5.71 -13.48 17.54
N PHE A 283 4.76 -14.10 16.84
CA PHE A 283 4.59 -13.89 15.39
C PHE A 283 4.38 -12.42 15.00
N CYS A 284 3.71 -11.64 15.84
CA CYS A 284 3.51 -10.21 15.60
C CYS A 284 4.80 -9.38 15.71
N ASP A 285 5.79 -9.87 16.47
CA ASP A 285 7.07 -9.20 16.69
C ASP A 285 8.01 -9.53 15.53
N ASP A 286 8.07 -10.82 15.16
CA ASP A 286 8.86 -11.28 14.00
C ASP A 286 8.44 -10.54 12.73
N ILE A 287 7.13 -10.47 12.45
CA ILE A 287 6.58 -9.89 11.22
C ILE A 287 6.68 -8.37 11.14
N CYS A 288 7.01 -7.69 12.24
CA CYS A 288 7.01 -6.24 12.29
C CYS A 288 8.14 -5.64 11.43
N PRO A 289 7.84 -4.81 10.41
CA PRO A 289 8.87 -4.21 9.55
C PRO A 289 9.73 -3.16 10.28
N VAL A 290 9.21 -2.60 11.37
CA VAL A 290 9.86 -1.58 12.19
C VAL A 290 10.35 -2.11 13.55
N ASN A 291 10.42 -3.44 13.70
CA ASN A 291 10.92 -4.13 14.91
C ASN A 291 10.26 -3.68 16.22
N LEU A 292 8.92 -3.60 16.23
CA LEU A 292 8.14 -3.36 17.45
C LEU A 292 7.65 -4.67 18.05
N GLU A 293 7.18 -4.61 19.31
CA GLU A 293 6.62 -5.74 20.04
C GLU A 293 5.11 -5.56 20.29
N PRO A 294 4.22 -5.77 19.29
CA PRO A 294 2.78 -5.59 19.43
C PRO A 294 2.14 -6.36 20.59
N ALA A 295 2.72 -7.50 20.99
CA ALA A 295 2.24 -8.28 22.12
C ALA A 295 2.22 -7.47 23.43
N LEU A 296 3.23 -6.61 23.65
CA LEU A 296 3.31 -5.73 24.81
C LEU A 296 2.21 -4.67 24.81
N TYR A 297 1.89 -4.13 23.63
CA TYR A 297 0.83 -3.12 23.48
C TYR A 297 -0.53 -3.70 23.86
N HIS A 298 -0.83 -4.91 23.40
CA HIS A 298 -2.05 -5.62 23.76
C HIS A 298 -2.13 -5.91 25.27
N GLN A 299 -1.03 -6.35 25.90
CA GLN A 299 -1.00 -6.57 27.34
C GLN A 299 -1.28 -5.29 28.13
N ALA A 300 -0.58 -4.20 27.80
CA ALA A 300 -0.74 -2.92 28.48
C ALA A 300 -2.16 -2.36 28.28
N TYR A 301 -2.69 -2.48 27.06
CA TYR A 301 -4.08 -2.10 26.75
C TYR A 301 -5.10 -2.87 27.60
N ASN A 302 -4.95 -4.19 27.72
CA ASN A 302 -5.85 -5.02 28.53
C ASN A 302 -5.77 -4.71 30.04
N ARG A 303 -4.65 -4.16 30.51
CA ARG A 303 -4.50 -3.67 31.89
C ARG A 303 -5.01 -2.24 32.10
N GLY A 304 -5.49 -1.58 31.04
CA GLY A 304 -5.87 -0.17 31.07
C GLY A 304 -4.66 0.79 31.09
N GLU A 305 -3.44 0.30 30.90
CA GLU A 305 -2.19 1.05 30.96
C GLU A 305 -1.84 1.68 29.58
N LYS A 306 -2.80 2.34 28.91
CA LYS A 306 -2.59 2.91 27.56
C LYS A 306 -1.40 3.87 27.49
N GLN A 307 -1.22 4.70 28.52
CA GLN A 307 -0.12 5.67 28.59
C GLN A 307 1.26 5.00 28.58
N LYS A 308 1.37 3.81 29.17
CA LYS A 308 2.63 3.06 29.22
C LYS A 308 3.04 2.57 27.83
N VAL A 309 2.08 2.35 26.92
CA VAL A 309 2.35 1.95 25.54
C VAL A 309 3.25 2.95 24.82
N ARG A 310 3.16 4.25 25.16
CA ARG A 310 4.02 5.30 24.61
C ARG A 310 5.50 5.14 24.98
N SER A 311 5.79 4.52 26.13
CA SER A 311 7.18 4.22 26.55
C SER A 311 7.84 3.12 25.72
N TYR A 312 7.05 2.42 24.89
CA TYR A 312 7.50 1.31 24.04
C TYR A 312 7.55 1.70 22.55
N ASP A 313 7.89 2.96 22.24
CA ASP A 313 8.09 3.47 20.88
C ASP A 313 6.91 3.23 19.92
N ILE A 314 5.67 3.28 20.40
CA ILE A 314 4.47 3.09 19.54
C ILE A 314 4.42 4.07 18.35
N GLU A 315 5.04 5.24 18.48
CA GLU A 315 5.17 6.25 17.43
C GLU A 315 6.05 5.81 16.25
N LYS A 316 6.74 4.67 16.32
CA LYS A 316 7.41 4.07 15.15
C LYS A 316 6.47 3.22 14.32
N CYS A 317 5.30 2.84 14.84
CA CYS A 317 4.42 1.90 14.17
C CYS A 317 3.82 2.52 12.91
N ILE A 318 4.04 1.91 11.74
CA ILE A 318 3.53 2.42 10.46
C ILE A 318 2.08 2.02 10.12
N GLU A 319 1.37 1.41 11.06
CA GLU A 319 -0.04 1.00 10.88
C GLU A 319 -0.30 0.03 9.71
N CYS A 320 0.72 -0.75 9.32
CA CYS A 320 0.64 -1.72 8.22
C CYS A 320 -0.28 -2.94 8.45
N GLY A 321 -0.81 -3.15 9.66
CA GLY A 321 -1.75 -4.25 9.91
C GLY A 321 -1.20 -5.68 9.88
N LEU A 322 0.09 -5.89 9.58
CA LEU A 322 0.72 -7.22 9.58
C LEU A 322 0.56 -7.98 10.90
N CYS A 323 0.60 -7.26 12.03
CA CYS A 323 0.42 -7.86 13.34
C CYS A 323 -1.00 -8.41 13.56
N SER A 324 -2.05 -7.70 13.12
CA SER A 324 -3.42 -8.22 13.11
C SER A 324 -3.53 -9.43 12.19
N PHE A 325 -2.97 -9.32 10.99
CA PHE A 325 -3.05 -10.36 9.96
C PHE A 325 -2.41 -11.69 10.39
N ALA A 326 -1.20 -11.64 10.97
CA ALA A 326 -0.47 -12.84 11.37
C ALA A 326 -0.89 -13.41 12.73
N CYS A 327 -1.75 -12.74 13.48
CA CYS A 327 -2.12 -13.18 14.83
C CYS A 327 -2.97 -14.47 14.79
N PRO A 328 -2.48 -15.61 15.33
CA PRO A 328 -3.27 -16.85 15.36
C PRO A 328 -4.50 -16.74 16.28
N SER A 329 -4.46 -15.83 17.25
CA SER A 329 -5.56 -15.52 18.16
C SER A 329 -6.57 -14.54 17.58
N LYS A 330 -6.33 -13.98 16.38
CA LYS A 330 -7.14 -12.93 15.72
C LYS A 330 -7.36 -11.68 16.53
N ILE A 331 -6.35 -11.32 17.30
CA ILE A 331 -6.39 -10.06 18.00
C ILE A 331 -6.21 -8.98 16.94
N GLU A 332 -7.15 -8.04 16.88
CA GLU A 332 -7.08 -6.85 16.05
C GLU A 332 -6.06 -5.86 16.63
N LEU A 333 -4.78 -6.26 16.60
CA LEU A 333 -3.66 -5.52 17.16
C LEU A 333 -3.55 -4.11 16.54
N LEU A 334 -3.81 -3.98 15.24
CA LEU A 334 -3.82 -2.68 14.57
C LEU A 334 -4.87 -1.74 15.17
N ARG A 335 -6.09 -2.24 15.46
CA ARG A 335 -7.14 -1.44 16.09
C ARG A 335 -6.67 -0.94 17.47
N ILE A 336 -6.09 -1.83 18.27
CA ILE A 336 -5.57 -1.51 19.59
C ILE A 336 -4.45 -0.46 19.51
N ILE A 337 -3.51 -0.63 18.57
CA ILE A 337 -2.42 0.32 18.34
C ILE A 337 -2.97 1.69 17.95
N LYS A 338 -3.92 1.76 17.02
CA LYS A 338 -4.60 3.02 16.62
C LYS A 338 -5.27 3.69 17.81
N GLU A 339 -5.96 2.93 18.66
CA GLU A 339 -6.56 3.45 19.89
C GLU A 339 -5.52 3.94 20.91
N CYS A 340 -4.36 3.28 21.03
CA CYS A 340 -3.29 3.71 21.94
C CYS A 340 -2.56 4.96 21.45
N LYS A 341 -2.50 5.17 20.12
CA LYS A 341 -1.95 6.38 19.51
C LYS A 341 -2.91 7.55 19.58
N SER A 342 -4.21 7.30 19.44
CA SER A 342 -5.21 8.35 19.53
C SER A 342 -5.04 9.12 20.85
N PRO A 343 -5.04 10.46 20.83
CA PRO A 343 -4.95 11.24 22.06
C PRO A 343 -6.11 10.84 22.98
N ASP A 344 -5.82 10.61 24.26
CA ASP A 344 -6.88 10.36 25.24
C ASP A 344 -7.84 11.55 25.20
N VAL A 345 -9.05 11.32 24.71
CA VAL A 345 -10.16 12.25 24.91
C VAL A 345 -10.39 12.25 26.41
N GLN A 346 -9.80 13.23 27.11
CA GLN A 346 -10.15 13.52 28.48
C GLN A 346 -11.67 13.74 28.48
N LYS A 347 -12.40 12.77 29.02
CA LYS A 347 -13.78 13.01 29.43
C LYS A 347 -13.67 14.07 30.53
N ALA A 348 -13.96 15.31 30.15
CA ALA A 348 -14.17 16.42 31.07
C ALA A 348 -15.32 16.08 32.04
#